data_AF-L9WL59-F1
#
_entry.id   AF-L9WL59-F1
#
_cell.length_a   1.000
_cell.length_b   1.000
_cell.length_c   1.000
_cell.angle_alpha   90.00
_cell.angle_beta   90.00
_cell.angle_gamma   90.00
#
_symmetry.space_group_name_H-M   'P 1'
#
loop_
_entity.id
_entity.type
_entity.pdbx_description
1 polymer ?
#
loop_
_entity_poly.entity_id
_entity_poly.type
_entity_poly.pdbx_seq_one_letter_code
_entity_poly.pdbx_strand_id
1 'polypeptide(L)'
;MLHPLRSLLIAFGIAEIAKPQPVINACERIGLENAEEAELRPWALWGARLEGALFVWLLARRESGWTPASWLLGIAGVVLVVLPKPIIDYSQQLVYANADDLELKPVVKPTARLLGVLYLFVVALSASGTEPDDSEDVVEQRT
;
A
#
# COMPACT_ATOMS: atom_id res chain seq x y z
N MET A 1 8.37 -7.66 -18.33
CA MET A 1 7.09 -8.35 -18.07
C MET A 1 6.12 -7.63 -17.11
N LEU A 2 6.39 -6.41 -16.62
CA LEU A 2 5.53 -5.69 -15.65
C LEU A 2 4.39 -4.81 -16.25
N HIS A 3 4.26 -4.74 -17.57
CA HIS A 3 3.30 -3.85 -18.23
C HIS A 3 1.80 -4.19 -18.00
N PRO A 4 1.34 -5.46 -18.08
CA PRO A 4 -0.08 -5.77 -17.90
C PRO A 4 -0.54 -5.65 -16.44
N LEU A 5 0.33 -5.98 -15.49
CA LEU A 5 0.05 -5.85 -14.06
C LEU A 5 -0.13 -4.39 -13.66
N ARG A 6 0.75 -3.50 -14.13
CA ARG A 6 0.63 -2.06 -13.88
C ARG A 6 -0.71 -1.50 -14.38
N SER A 7 -1.11 -1.85 -15.61
CA SER A 7 -2.41 -1.41 -16.15
C SER A 7 -3.58 -1.94 -15.34
N LEU A 8 -3.51 -3.21 -14.89
CA LEU A 8 -4.53 -3.81 -14.03
C LEU A 8 -4.65 -3.09 -12.67
N LEU A 9 -3.51 -2.78 -12.05
CA LEU A 9 -3.48 -2.07 -10.76
C LEU A 9 -3.97 -0.62 -10.90
N ILE A 10 -3.64 0.06 -12.00
CA ILE A 10 -4.19 1.39 -12.30
C ILE A 10 -5.71 1.32 -12.48
N ALA A 11 -6.20 0.34 -13.25
CA ALA A 11 -7.64 0.15 -13.44
C ALA A 11 -8.36 -0.15 -12.12
N PHE A 12 -7.75 -0.96 -11.25
CA PHE A 12 -8.23 -1.23 -9.90
C PHE A 12 -8.32 0.05 -9.07
N GLY A 13 -7.25 0.86 -9.03
CA GLY A 13 -7.25 2.13 -8.29
C GLY A 13 -8.28 3.12 -8.82
N ILE A 14 -8.50 3.18 -10.15
CA ILE A 14 -9.57 4.01 -10.73
C ILE A 14 -10.96 3.52 -10.28
N ALA A 15 -11.18 2.20 -10.26
CA ALA A 15 -12.44 1.63 -9.79
C ALA A 15 -12.69 1.95 -8.31
N GLU A 16 -11.65 1.89 -7.48
CA GLU A 16 -11.70 2.25 -6.06
C GLU A 16 -12.04 3.73 -5.85
N ILE A 17 -11.44 4.65 -6.63
CA ILE A 17 -11.79 6.07 -6.62
C ILE A 17 -13.27 6.28 -6.98
N ALA A 18 -13.76 5.60 -8.02
CA ALA A 18 -15.13 5.76 -8.47
C ALA A 18 -16.12 5.22 -7.44
N LYS A 19 -15.88 4.01 -6.94
CA LYS A 19 -16.77 3.29 -6.04
C LYS A 19 -15.95 2.51 -5.01
N PRO A 20 -15.56 3.13 -3.87
CA PRO A 20 -14.72 2.48 -2.87
C PRO A 20 -15.48 1.45 -2.02
N GLN A 21 -16.81 1.55 -1.93
CA GLN A 21 -17.64 0.70 -1.06
C GLN A 21 -17.44 -0.82 -1.24
N PRO A 22 -17.38 -1.39 -2.46
CA PRO A 22 -17.16 -2.83 -2.62
C PRO A 22 -15.81 -3.29 -2.06
N VAL A 23 -14.78 -2.45 -2.16
CA VAL A 23 -13.44 -2.74 -1.61
C VAL A 23 -13.51 -2.70 -0.09
N ILE A 24 -14.09 -1.65 0.48
CA ILE A 24 -14.27 -1.51 1.93
C ILE A 24 -15.05 -2.69 2.50
N ASN A 25 -16.21 -3.03 1.93
CA ASN A 25 -17.04 -4.15 2.39
C ASN A 25 -16.30 -5.50 2.29
N ALA A 26 -15.42 -5.66 1.29
CA ALA A 26 -14.59 -6.86 1.19
C ALA A 26 -13.53 -6.90 2.30
N CYS A 27 -12.87 -5.77 2.56
CA CYS A 27 -11.91 -5.63 3.66
C CYS A 27 -12.56 -5.87 5.02
N GLU A 28 -13.73 -5.31 5.28
CA GLU A 28 -14.53 -5.54 6.49
C GLU A 28 -14.81 -7.03 6.69
N ARG A 29 -15.35 -7.72 5.68
CA ARG A 29 -15.63 -9.17 5.78
C ARG A 29 -14.38 -10.04 6.03
N ILE A 30 -13.23 -9.61 5.53
CA ILE A 30 -11.96 -10.31 5.71
C ILE A 30 -11.33 -9.99 7.07
N GLY A 31 -11.58 -8.80 7.61
CA GLY A 31 -10.91 -8.29 8.81
C GLY A 31 -11.74 -8.35 10.09
N LEU A 32 -13.06 -8.27 9.99
CA LEU A 32 -13.98 -8.15 11.12
C LEU A 32 -14.80 -9.41 11.30
N GLU A 33 -14.97 -9.84 12.55
CA GLU A 33 -15.90 -10.91 12.90
C GLU A 33 -17.35 -10.43 12.75
N ASN A 34 -17.63 -9.18 13.15
CA ASN A 34 -18.94 -8.50 13.08
C ASN A 34 -18.96 -7.42 11.98
N ALA A 35 -18.62 -7.79 10.74
CA ALA A 35 -18.50 -6.84 9.62
C ALA A 35 -19.80 -6.08 9.31
N GLU A 36 -20.95 -6.71 9.52
CA GLU A 36 -22.28 -6.14 9.32
C GLU A 36 -22.65 -5.02 10.31
N GLU A 37 -21.94 -4.94 11.43
CA GLU A 37 -22.13 -3.90 12.45
C GLU A 37 -21.25 -2.67 12.18
N ALA A 38 -20.39 -2.70 11.15
CA ALA A 38 -19.47 -1.61 10.87
C ALA A 38 -20.17 -0.34 10.39
N GLU A 39 -19.98 0.77 11.12
CA GLU A 39 -20.51 2.08 10.74
C GLU A 39 -19.38 2.99 10.24
N LEU A 40 -19.32 3.18 8.92
CA LEU A 40 -18.35 4.08 8.31
C LEU A 40 -18.64 5.54 8.68
N ARG A 41 -17.57 6.28 8.99
CA ARG A 41 -17.66 7.73 9.15
C ARG A 41 -17.91 8.41 7.81
N PRO A 42 -18.54 9.61 7.79
CA PRO A 42 -18.86 10.32 6.54
C PRO A 42 -17.63 10.61 5.66
N TRP A 43 -16.46 10.78 6.26
CA TRP A 43 -15.21 11.04 5.55
C TRP A 43 -14.47 9.77 5.11
N ALA A 44 -14.86 8.58 5.57
CA ALA A 44 -14.16 7.34 5.23
C ALA A 44 -14.16 7.09 3.72
N LEU A 45 -15.30 7.33 3.05
CA LEU A 45 -15.41 7.22 1.59
C LEU A 45 -14.54 8.24 0.86
N TRP A 46 -14.41 9.45 1.41
CA TRP A 46 -13.51 10.47 0.85
C TRP A 46 -12.04 10.10 1.06
N GLY A 47 -11.69 9.54 2.22
CA GLY A 47 -10.36 9.00 2.50
C GLY A 47 -9.97 7.92 1.51
N ALA A 48 -10.82 6.91 1.32
CA ALA A 48 -10.58 5.83 0.34
C ALA A 48 -10.41 6.35 -1.10
N ARG A 49 -11.16 7.40 -1.49
CA ARG A 49 -10.96 8.04 -2.79
C ARG A 49 -9.61 8.73 -2.92
N LEU A 50 -9.15 9.40 -1.87
CA LEU A 50 -7.84 10.04 -1.85
C LEU A 50 -6.72 8.99 -1.87
N GLU A 51 -6.88 7.88 -1.15
CA GLU A 51 -5.96 6.75 -1.19
C GLU A 51 -5.85 6.16 -2.59
N GLY A 52 -6.99 5.84 -3.23
CA GLY A 52 -7.01 5.36 -4.61
C GLY A 52 -6.39 6.37 -5.59
N ALA A 53 -6.64 7.67 -5.42
CA ALA A 53 -6.07 8.71 -6.26
C ALA A 53 -4.54 8.80 -6.11
N LEU A 54 -4.05 8.75 -4.87
CA LEU A 54 -2.62 8.72 -4.58
C LEU A 54 -1.96 7.46 -5.16
N PHE A 55 -2.62 6.30 -5.00
CA PHE A 55 -2.15 5.03 -5.55
C PHE A 55 -2.03 5.08 -7.07
N VAL A 56 -3.09 5.50 -7.78
CA VAL A 56 -3.06 5.67 -9.24
C VAL A 56 -2.01 6.67 -9.67
N TRP A 57 -1.88 7.81 -8.98
CA TRP A 57 -0.87 8.82 -9.30
C TRP A 57 0.55 8.29 -9.16
N LEU A 58 0.84 7.54 -8.09
CA LEU A 58 2.13 6.87 -7.89
C LEU A 58 2.41 5.85 -8.98
N LEU A 59 1.42 5.01 -9.33
CA LEU A 59 1.57 4.00 -10.38
C LEU A 59 1.64 4.61 -11.78
N ALA A 60 1.03 5.75 -12.03
CA ALA A 60 1.05 6.43 -13.33
C ALA A 60 2.41 7.09 -13.60
N ARG A 61 3.16 7.48 -12.57
CA ARG A 61 4.52 7.99 -12.75
C ARG A 61 5.44 6.92 -13.35
N ARG A 62 6.29 7.33 -14.29
CA ARG A 62 7.25 6.47 -15.00
C ARG A 62 8.64 6.97 -14.60
N GLU A 63 9.13 6.51 -13.46
CA GLU A 63 10.47 6.89 -13.00
C GLU A 63 11.27 5.64 -12.63
N SER A 64 12.45 5.54 -13.25
CA SER A 64 13.50 4.56 -13.00
C SER A 64 14.43 5.13 -11.93
N GLY A 65 14.18 4.82 -10.66
CA GLY A 65 15.01 5.25 -9.53
C GLY A 65 14.33 5.11 -8.17
N TRP A 66 15.03 5.51 -7.10
CA TRP A 66 14.51 5.56 -5.73
C TRP A 66 13.36 6.57 -5.65
N THR A 67 12.13 6.08 -5.76
CA THR A 67 10.94 6.93 -5.74
C THR A 67 10.51 7.22 -4.30
N PRO A 68 9.92 8.39 -4.01
CA PRO A 68 9.23 8.65 -2.74
C PRO A 68 8.22 7.55 -2.39
N ALA A 69 7.66 6.87 -3.39
CA ALA A 69 6.80 5.71 -3.23
C ALA A 69 7.54 4.54 -2.53
N SER A 70 8.74 4.19 -2.98
CA SER A 70 9.56 3.13 -2.37
C SER A 70 9.95 3.45 -0.94
N TRP A 71 10.26 4.72 -0.64
CA TRP A 71 10.56 5.16 0.72
C TRP A 71 9.33 5.06 1.65
N LEU A 72 8.18 5.59 1.21
CA LEU A 72 6.92 5.47 1.95
C LEU A 72 6.51 4.01 2.15
N LEU A 73 6.66 3.18 1.12
CA LEU A 73 6.38 1.75 1.16
C LEU A 73 7.30 1.03 2.16
N GLY A 74 8.58 1.40 2.19
CA GLY A 74 9.54 0.86 3.16
C GLY A 74 9.17 1.22 4.59
N ILE A 75 8.84 2.48 4.86
CA ILE A 75 8.36 2.92 6.19
C ILE A 75 7.09 2.18 6.57
N ALA A 76 6.09 2.14 5.68
CA ALA A 76 4.85 1.41 5.93
C ALA A 76 5.12 -0.07 6.23
N GLY A 77 6.05 -0.69 5.50
CA GLY A 77 6.48 -2.07 5.72
C GLY A 77 7.08 -2.29 7.11
N VAL A 78 8.05 -1.46 7.53
CA VAL A 78 8.65 -1.53 8.87
C VAL A 78 7.58 -1.35 9.96
N VAL A 79 6.75 -0.32 9.81
CA VAL A 79 5.72 -0.01 10.79
C VAL A 79 4.71 -1.16 10.93
N LEU A 80 4.26 -1.75 9.83
CA LEU A 80 3.32 -2.89 9.85
C LEU A 80 3.93 -4.15 10.46
N VAL A 81 5.23 -4.39 10.27
CA VAL A 81 5.92 -5.55 10.86
C VAL A 81 6.07 -5.38 12.38
N VAL A 82 6.55 -4.21 12.82
CA VAL A 82 6.92 -3.96 14.23
C VAL A 82 5.69 -3.59 15.07
N LEU A 83 4.86 -2.68 14.57
CA LEU A 83 3.74 -2.07 15.29
C LEU A 83 2.42 -2.23 14.52
N PRO A 84 1.97 -3.46 14.21
CA PRO A 84 0.71 -3.65 13.51
C PRO A 84 -0.48 -3.15 14.33
N LYS A 85 -0.48 -3.40 15.64
CA LYS A 85 -1.65 -3.15 16.49
C LYS A 85 -2.01 -1.65 16.60
N PRO A 86 -1.07 -0.75 16.93
CA PRO A 86 -1.39 0.69 16.98
C PRO A 86 -1.91 1.26 15.66
N ILE A 87 -1.38 0.77 14.53
CA ILE A 87 -1.84 1.18 13.20
C ILE A 87 -3.25 0.69 12.91
N ILE A 88 -3.54 -0.57 13.23
CA ILE A 88 -4.88 -1.14 13.04
C ILE A 88 -5.88 -0.36 13.90
N ASP A 89 -5.59 -0.17 15.20
CA ASP A 89 -6.48 0.53 16.13
C ASP A 89 -6.74 1.98 15.66
N TYR A 90 -5.68 2.71 15.24
CA TYR A 90 -5.83 4.07 14.70
C TYR A 90 -6.63 4.10 13.39
N SER A 91 -6.38 3.14 12.49
CA SER A 91 -7.12 3.03 11.24
C SER A 91 -8.61 2.78 11.48
N GLN A 92 -8.96 1.96 12.47
CA GLN A 92 -10.36 1.71 12.82
C GLN A 92 -11.02 2.97 13.39
N GLN A 93 -10.37 3.67 14.30
CA GLN A 93 -10.91 4.93 14.87
C GLN A 93 -11.11 6.02 13.80
N LEU A 94 -10.21 6.06 12.81
CA LEU A 94 -10.31 7.01 11.71
C LEU A 94 -11.46 6.68 10.76
N VAL A 95 -11.68 5.39 10.47
CA VAL A 95 -12.63 4.94 9.45
C VAL A 95 -14.03 4.74 10.01
N TYR A 96 -14.16 4.22 11.23
CA TYR A 96 -15.43 3.78 11.81
C TYR A 96 -15.90 4.71 12.94
N ALA A 97 -17.22 4.93 12.97
CA ALA A 97 -17.88 5.69 14.03
C ALA A 97 -17.93 4.88 15.33
N ASN A 98 -18.15 3.58 15.22
CA ASN A 98 -18.25 2.59 16.30
C ASN A 98 -16.99 1.72 16.43
N ALA A 99 -15.80 2.31 16.28
CA ALA A 99 -14.55 1.57 16.25
C ALA A 99 -14.29 0.69 17.50
N ASP A 100 -14.79 1.11 18.67
CA ASP A 100 -14.64 0.39 19.93
C ASP A 100 -15.49 -0.89 20.01
N ASP A 101 -16.53 -1.01 19.17
CA ASP A 101 -17.44 -2.16 19.10
C ASP A 101 -16.99 -3.21 18.06
N LEU A 102 -15.92 -2.93 17.32
CA LEU A 102 -15.46 -3.79 16.22
C LEU A 102 -14.54 -4.92 16.69
N GLU A 103 -14.92 -6.15 16.39
CA GLU A 103 -14.14 -7.35 16.69
C GLU A 103 -13.27 -7.74 15.50
N LEU A 104 -11.95 -7.63 15.67
CA LEU A 104 -10.99 -8.06 14.66
C LEU A 104 -10.83 -9.58 14.64
N LYS A 105 -10.88 -10.17 13.45
CA LYS A 105 -10.48 -11.56 13.23
C LYS A 105 -9.04 -11.79 13.71
N PRO A 106 -8.72 -12.96 14.28
CA PRO A 106 -7.36 -13.25 14.77
C PRO A 106 -6.31 -13.23 13.64
N VAL A 107 -6.74 -13.40 12.38
CA VAL A 107 -5.89 -13.37 11.19
C VAL A 107 -5.45 -11.96 10.79
N VAL A 108 -6.05 -10.89 11.32
CA VAL A 108 -5.72 -9.51 10.90
C VAL A 108 -4.27 -9.16 11.23
N LYS A 109 -3.85 -9.38 12.47
CA LYS A 109 -2.48 -9.07 12.92
C LYS A 109 -1.39 -9.82 12.13
N PRO A 110 -1.47 -11.15 11.93
CA PRO A 110 -0.46 -11.84 11.12
C PRO A 110 -0.51 -11.42 9.66
N THR A 111 -1.70 -11.15 9.10
CA THR A 111 -1.83 -10.66 7.71
C THR A 111 -1.20 -9.29 7.53
N ALA A 112 -1.42 -8.37 8.48
CA ALA A 112 -0.79 -7.04 8.48
C ALA A 112 0.74 -7.14 8.51
N ARG A 113 1.31 -8.02 9.34
CA ARG A 113 2.75 -8.27 9.37
C ARG A 113 3.26 -8.87 8.07
N LEU A 114 2.55 -9.85 7.51
CA LEU A 114 2.92 -10.48 6.24
C LEU A 114 2.91 -9.46 5.10
N LEU A 115 1.93 -8.56 5.08
CA LEU A 115 1.86 -7.44 4.15
C LEU A 115 3.05 -6.49 4.32
N GLY A 116 3.44 -6.19 5.56
CA GLY A 116 4.63 -5.39 5.85
C GLY A 116 5.92 -6.05 5.34
N VAL A 117 6.08 -7.36 5.53
CA VAL A 117 7.22 -8.14 4.96
C VAL A 117 7.20 -8.07 3.43
N LEU A 118 6.03 -8.21 2.81
CA LEU A 118 5.88 -8.11 1.36
C LEU A 118 6.32 -6.73 0.85
N TYR A 119 5.92 -5.64 1.53
CA TYR A 119 6.32 -4.28 1.18
C TYR A 119 7.84 -4.10 1.24
N LEU A 120 8.48 -4.59 2.31
CA LEU A 120 9.93 -4.54 2.45
C LEU A 120 10.63 -5.37 1.37
N PHE A 121 10.09 -6.54 1.02
CA PHE A 121 10.61 -7.37 -0.05
C PHE A 121 10.54 -6.67 -1.42
N VAL A 122 9.43 -5.99 -1.72
CA VAL A 122 9.28 -5.19 -2.94
C VAL A 122 10.30 -4.05 -2.99
N VAL A 123 10.53 -3.36 -1.87
CA VAL A 123 11.54 -2.30 -1.78
C VAL A 123 12.96 -2.86 -1.98
N ALA A 124 13.29 -3.99 -1.34
CA ALA A 124 14.59 -4.63 -1.49
C ALA A 124 14.86 -5.07 -2.94
N LEU A 125 13.90 -5.70 -3.59
CA LEU A 125 14.02 -6.10 -5.00
C LEU A 125 14.16 -4.90 -5.94
N SER A 126 13.45 -3.81 -5.65
CA SER A 126 13.53 -2.57 -6.43
C SER A 126 14.89 -1.88 -6.29
N ALA A 127 15.50 -1.96 -5.10
CA ALA A 127 16.85 -1.43 -4.86
C ALA A 127 17.94 -2.28 -5.53
N SER A 128 17.79 -3.61 -5.56
CA SER A 128 18.76 -4.51 -6.19
C SER A 128 18.82 -4.45 -7.72
N GLY A 129 17.85 -3.80 -8.37
CA GLY A 129 17.82 -3.62 -9.83
C GLY A 129 18.61 -2.40 -10.34
N THR A 130 19.26 -1.64 -9.44
CA THR A 130 20.19 -0.56 -9.79
C THR A 130 21.62 -1.11 -9.74
N GLU A 131 22.07 -1.74 -10.83
CA GLU A 131 23.49 -2.00 -11.03
C GLU A 131 24.22 -0.64 -11.14
N PRO A 132 25.34 -0.42 -10.42
CA PRO A 132 26.15 0.77 -10.61
C PRO A 132 26.78 0.72 -12.01
N ASP A 133 26.52 1.75 -12.81
CA ASP A 133 27.17 1.97 -14.09
C ASP A 133 28.63 2.35 -13.82
N ASP A 134 29.51 1.35 -13.82
CA ASP A 134 30.97 1.52 -13.90
C ASP A 134 31.31 2.03 -15.32
N SER A 135 31.03 3.31 -15.56
CA SER A 135 31.52 4.07 -16.70
C SER A 135 32.66 4.99 -16.28
N GLU A 136 33.65 4.46 -15.55
CA GLU A 136 35.00 5.02 -15.48
C GLU A 136 35.95 4.05 -16.20
N ASP A 137 36.23 4.32 -17.48
CA ASP A 137 37.52 4.08 -18.17
C ASP A 137 37.36 4.06 -19.70
N VAL A 138 37.21 5.25 -20.32
CA VAL A 138 37.70 5.51 -21.68
C VAL A 138 38.22 6.95 -21.78
N VAL A 139 39.20 7.31 -20.93
CA VAL A 139 40.04 8.49 -21.15
C VAL A 139 41.51 8.07 -21.13
N GLU A 140 41.90 7.12 -22.00
CA GLU A 140 43.31 6.98 -22.42
C GLU A 140 43.39 6.02 -23.61
N GLN A 141 43.34 6.55 -24.83
CA GLN A 141 44.07 6.05 -26.03
C GLN A 141 43.55 6.76 -27.28
N ARG A 142 43.94 8.03 -27.44
CA ARG A 142 44.20 8.61 -28.78
C ARG A 142 45.07 9.86 -28.66
N THR A 143 46.33 9.64 -28.31
CA THR A 143 47.45 10.41 -28.87
C THR A 143 47.89 9.74 -30.15
#